data_AF-A0A1A0LEF8-F1
#
_entry.id   AF-A0A1A0LEF8-F1
#
_cell.length_a   1.000
_cell.length_b   1.000
_cell.length_c   1.000
_cell.angle_alpha   90.00
_cell.angle_beta   90.00
_cell.angle_gamma   90.00
#
_symmetry.space_group_name_H-M   'P 1'
#
loop_
_entity.id
_entity.type
_entity.pdbx_description
1 polymer ?
#
loop_
_entity_poly.entity_id
_entity_poly.type
_entity_poly.pdbx_seq_one_letter_code
_entity_poly.pdbx_strand_id
1 'polypeptide(L)' 'MAEAASLDAEASLLERQADERYEDGPRLYVGGSLMHMRSLDIADGYRRQAAALREEAREWRAIAYFLRTGVRLDEKDWK' A
#
# COMPACT_ATOMS: atom_id res chain seq x y z
N MET A 1 4.58 13.89 -11.24
CA MET A 1 5.07 13.74 -9.83
C MET A 1 3.93 13.89 -8.84
N ALA A 2 2.92 14.72 -9.12
CA ALA A 2 1.69 14.77 -8.33
C ALA A 2 0.98 13.40 -8.29
N GLU A 3 1.08 12.61 -9.36
CA GLU A 3 0.52 11.28 -9.52
C GLU A 3 1.17 10.25 -8.57
N ALA A 4 2.50 10.23 -8.47
CA ALA A 4 3.18 9.35 -7.51
C ALA A 4 2.82 9.71 -6.06
N ALA A 5 2.74 11.02 -5.76
CA ALA A 5 2.38 11.49 -4.42
C ALA A 5 0.92 11.18 -4.06
N SER A 6 -0.02 11.23 -5.03
CA SER A 6 -1.41 10.83 -4.78
C SER A 6 -1.53 9.34 -4.51
N LEU A 7 -0.79 8.50 -5.27
CA LEU A 7 -0.75 7.05 -5.06
C LEU A 7 -0.16 6.70 -3.69
N ASP A 8 0.92 7.37 -3.25
CA ASP A 8 1.48 7.17 -1.91
C ASP A 8 0.50 7.56 -0.79
N ALA A 9 -0.24 8.66 -0.98
CA ALA A 9 -1.22 9.13 -0.02
C ALA A 9 -2.38 8.12 0.11
N GLU A 10 -2.86 7.58 -1.00
CA GLU A 10 -3.88 6.54 -1.03
C GLU A 10 -3.38 5.23 -0.41
N ALA A 11 -2.16 4.80 -0.74
CA ALA A 11 -1.54 3.64 -0.11
C ALA A 11 -1.43 3.80 1.41
N SER A 12 -1.04 4.99 1.88
CA SER A 12 -0.91 5.29 3.31
C SER A 12 -2.27 5.25 4.03
N LEU A 13 -3.35 5.66 3.36
CA LEU A 13 -4.71 5.57 3.91
C LEU A 13 -5.14 4.11 4.08
N LEU A 14 -4.91 3.28 3.08
CA LEU A 14 -5.24 1.84 3.12
C LEU A 14 -4.46 1.11 4.21
N GLU A 15 -3.18 1.44 4.38
CA GLU A 15 -2.39 0.87 5.47
C GLU A 15 -2.90 1.25 6.84
N ARG A 16 -3.29 2.52 7.04
CA ARG A 16 -3.91 2.95 8.29
C ARG A 16 -5.20 2.18 8.57
N GLN A 17 -6.04 2.01 7.55
CA GLN A 17 -7.28 1.22 7.68
C GLN A 17 -7.00 -0.26 7.98
N ALA A 18 -5.91 -0.83 7.44
CA ALA A 18 -5.48 -2.17 7.77
C ALA A 18 -5.02 -2.26 9.24
N ASP A 19 -4.21 -1.30 9.69
CA ASP A 19 -3.69 -1.24 11.07
C ASP A 19 -4.82 -1.11 12.08
N GLU A 20 -5.76 -0.20 11.85
CA GLU A 20 -6.97 -0.06 12.67
C GLU A 20 -7.72 -1.40 12.79
N ARG A 21 -7.84 -2.16 11.68
CA ARG A 21 -8.52 -3.47 11.71
C ARG A 21 -7.74 -4.56 12.43
N TYR A 22 -6.40 -4.56 12.36
CA TYR A 22 -5.57 -5.50 13.11
C TYR A 22 -5.64 -5.22 14.61
N GLU A 23 -5.62 -3.94 15.00
CA GLU A 23 -5.66 -3.51 16.40
C GLU A 23 -7.06 -3.68 17.01
N ASP A 24 -8.10 -3.26 16.30
CA ASP A 24 -9.48 -3.28 16.80
C ASP A 24 -10.21 -4.61 16.56
N GLY A 25 -9.76 -5.40 15.58
CA GLY A 25 -10.38 -6.67 15.20
C GLY A 25 -10.67 -7.60 16.38
N PRO A 26 -9.67 -7.90 17.26
CA PRO A 26 -9.87 -8.74 18.44
C PRO A 26 -10.81 -8.14 19.50
N ARG A 27 -10.99 -6.80 19.47
CA ARG A 27 -11.77 -6.04 20.45
C ARG A 27 -13.23 -5.91 20.01
N LEU A 28 -13.46 -5.68 18.71
CA LEU A 28 -14.77 -5.57 18.09
C LEU A 28 -15.42 -6.93 17.84
N TYR A 29 -14.60 -7.93 17.55
CA TYR A 29 -15.05 -9.29 17.29
C TYR A 29 -14.33 -10.22 18.26
N VAL A 30 -15.06 -11.12 18.93
CA VAL A 30 -14.44 -12.14 19.77
C VAL A 30 -13.31 -12.80 18.98
N GLY A 31 -12.09 -12.75 19.53
CA GLY A 31 -10.89 -13.28 18.88
C GLY A 31 -11.13 -14.71 18.40
N GLY A 32 -10.82 -14.96 17.12
CA GLY A 32 -11.03 -16.25 16.46
C GLY A 32 -12.46 -16.51 15.95
N SER A 33 -13.40 -15.58 16.13
CA SER A 33 -14.71 -15.66 15.48
C SER A 33 -14.61 -15.49 13.95
N LEU A 34 -15.64 -15.92 13.23
CA LEU A 34 -15.74 -15.71 11.77
C LEU A 34 -15.65 -14.23 11.39
N MET A 35 -16.22 -13.34 12.20
CA MET A 35 -16.17 -11.89 11.94
C MET A 35 -14.78 -11.31 12.21
N HIS A 36 -14.06 -11.84 13.21
CA HIS A 36 -12.65 -11.50 13.44
C HIS A 36 -11.79 -11.91 12.22
N MET A 37 -11.89 -13.16 11.78
CA MET A 37 -11.15 -13.65 10.61
C MET A 37 -11.47 -12.85 9.35
N ARG A 38 -12.77 -12.57 9.09
CA ARG A 38 -13.17 -11.73 7.95
C ARG A 38 -12.60 -10.31 8.04
N SER A 39 -12.49 -9.73 9.24
CA SER A 39 -11.88 -8.41 9.42
C SER A 39 -10.39 -8.44 9.08
N LEU A 40 -9.69 -9.51 9.43
CA LEU A 40 -8.27 -9.72 9.07
C LEU A 40 -8.12 -9.90 7.55
N ASP A 41 -8.98 -10.69 6.90
CA ASP A 41 -8.94 -10.87 5.44
C ASP A 41 -9.10 -9.53 4.69
N ILE A 42 -9.96 -8.64 5.21
CA ILE A 42 -10.14 -7.30 4.65
C ILE A 42 -8.88 -6.45 4.87
N ALA A 43 -8.27 -6.51 6.06
CA ALA A 43 -7.02 -5.78 6.36
C ALA A 43 -5.88 -6.25 5.44
N ASP A 44 -5.73 -7.55 5.23
CA ASP A 44 -4.79 -8.14 4.27
C ASP A 44 -5.06 -7.63 2.84
N GLY A 45 -6.34 -7.51 2.46
CA GLY A 45 -6.76 -6.93 1.20
C GLY A 45 -6.26 -5.50 1.02
N TYR A 46 -6.43 -4.65 2.04
CA TYR A 46 -5.90 -3.28 2.02
C TYR A 46 -4.38 -3.24 1.93
N ARG A 47 -3.66 -4.12 2.63
CA ARG A 47 -2.19 -4.22 2.54
C ARG A 47 -1.74 -4.57 1.12
N ARG A 48 -2.41 -5.50 0.44
CA ARG A 48 -2.10 -5.84 -0.96
C ARG A 48 -2.36 -4.67 -1.91
N GLN A 49 -3.48 -3.97 -1.73
CA GLN A 49 -3.81 -2.79 -2.54
C GLN A 49 -2.79 -1.65 -2.33
N ALA A 50 -2.43 -1.36 -1.07
CA ALA A 50 -1.40 -0.38 -0.76
C ALA A 50 -0.04 -0.73 -1.39
N ALA A 51 0.34 -2.01 -1.38
CA ALA A 51 1.58 -2.47 -2.02
C ALA A 51 1.57 -2.21 -3.54
N ALA A 52 0.46 -2.53 -4.22
CA ALA A 52 0.31 -2.28 -5.66
C ALA A 52 0.38 -0.79 -6.01
N LEU A 53 -0.29 0.07 -5.23
CA LEU A 53 -0.22 1.54 -5.41
C LEU A 53 1.21 2.07 -5.24
N ARG A 54 1.99 1.47 -4.32
CA ARG A 54 3.41 1.85 -4.15
C ARG A 54 4.29 1.39 -5.29
N GLU A 55 4.05 0.21 -5.87
CA GLU A 55 4.73 -0.19 -7.09
C GLU A 55 4.45 0.79 -8.23
N GLU A 56 3.18 1.14 -8.45
CA GLU A 56 2.81 2.11 -9.48
C GLU A 56 3.44 3.49 -9.21
N ALA A 57 3.44 3.95 -7.96
CA ALA A 57 4.14 5.19 -7.59
C ALA A 57 5.65 5.13 -7.85
N ARG A 58 6.29 3.96 -7.71
CA ARG A 58 7.71 3.77 -8.06
C ARG A 58 7.92 3.87 -9.57
N GLU A 59 7.07 3.27 -10.38
CA GLU A 59 7.14 3.39 -11.84
C GLU A 59 7.05 4.85 -12.28
N TRP A 60 6.11 5.61 -11.72
CA TRP A 60 6.00 7.05 -12.00
C TRP A 60 7.25 7.85 -11.60
N ARG A 61 7.88 7.51 -10.46
CA ARG A 61 9.15 8.14 -10.06
C ARG A 61 10.29 7.76 -11.00
N ALA A 62 10.36 6.50 -11.44
CA ALA A 62 11.35 6.04 -12.41
C ALA A 62 11.22 6.77 -13.76
N ILE A 63 10.00 6.92 -14.26
CA ILE A 63 9.69 7.69 -15.47
C ILE A 63 10.11 9.15 -15.29
N ALA A 64 9.72 9.79 -14.18
CA ALA A 64 10.09 11.18 -13.90
C ALA A 64 11.61 11.38 -13.81
N TYR A 65 12.31 10.42 -13.21
CA TYR A 65 13.77 10.43 -13.14
C TYR A 65 14.41 10.30 -14.54
N PHE A 66 13.93 9.37 -15.36
CA PHE A 66 14.39 9.20 -16.74
C PHE A 66 14.17 10.47 -17.57
N LEU A 67 12.99 11.07 -17.50
CA LEU A 67 12.70 12.33 -18.20
C LEU A 67 13.58 13.49 -17.75
N ARG A 68 14.01 13.49 -16.48
CA ARG A 68 14.88 14.54 -15.92
C ARG A 68 16.36 14.33 -16.26
N THR A 69 16.83 13.10 -16.25
CA THR A 69 18.28 12.78 -16.28
C THR A 69 18.73 12.05 -17.54
N GLY A 70 17.80 11.51 -18.32
CA GLY A 70 18.07 10.61 -19.44
C GLY A 70 18.50 9.19 -19.02
N VAL A 71 18.59 8.90 -17.71
CA VAL A 71 19.03 7.62 -17.17
C VAL A 71 17.82 6.77 -16.79
N ARG A 72 17.75 5.54 -17.30
CA ARG A 72 16.70 4.59 -16.98
C ARG A 72 17.07 3.87 -15.68
N LEU A 73 16.17 3.89 -14.71
CA LEU A 73 16.31 3.11 -13.47
C LEU A 73 15.67 1.75 -13.72
N ASP A 74 16.45 0.69 -13.54
CA ASP A 74 15.99 -0.69 -13.67
C ASP A 74 15.47 -1.19 -12.30
N GLU A 75 14.69 -2.28 -12.27
CA GLU A 75 14.18 -2.90 -11.02
C GLU A 75 15.27 -3.18 -9.97
N LYS A 76 16.53 -3.32 -10.41
CA LYS A 76 17.69 -3.58 -9.55
C LYS A 76 18.12 -2.36 -8.75
N ASP A 77 17.76 -1.15 -9.19
CA ASP A 77 18.18 0.12 -8.57
C ASP A 77 17.28 0.52 -7.39
N TRP A 78 16.22 -0.26 -7.12
CA TRP A 78 15.18 0.05 -6.13
C TRP A 78 15.09 -0.95 -4.97
N LYS A 79 15.95 -1.98 -4.94
CA LYS A 79 16.06 -2.94 -3.84
C LYS A 79 16.92 -2.38 -2.70
#